data_AF-A0A8B6FD77-F1
#
_entry.id   AF-A0A8B6FD77-F1
#
_cell.length_a   1.000
_cell.length_b   1.000
_cell.length_c   1.000
_cell.angle_alpha   90.00
_cell.angle_beta   90.00
_cell.angle_gamma   90.00
#
_symmetry.space_group_name_H-M   'P 1'
#
loop_
_entity.id
_entity.type
_entity.pdbx_description
1 polymer ?
#
loop_
_entity_poly.entity_id
_entity_poly.type
_entity_poly.pdbx_seq_one_letter_code
_entity_poly.pdbx_strand_id
1 'polypeptide(L)' 'MADGANEDLQTAILKRKDRPNRLLVEEAINEDNSVVSLSQGKMDELQLFRGDTVLLKGKRRRNVSLSC' A
#
# COMPACT_ATOMS: atom_id res chain seq x y z
N MET A 1 -36.75 14.11 -9.25
CA MET A 1 -35.35 13.99 -9.69
C MET A 1 -34.76 12.72 -9.08
N ALA A 2 -34.56 11.66 -9.86
CA ALA A 2 -34.12 10.34 -9.37
C ALA A 2 -33.13 9.66 -10.33
N ASP A 3 -32.27 10.45 -11.00
CA ASP A 3 -31.40 9.97 -12.07
C ASP A 3 -29.89 9.95 -11.71
N GLY A 4 -29.50 10.52 -10.57
CA GLY A 4 -28.07 10.64 -10.21
C GLY A 4 -27.44 9.40 -9.56
N ALA A 5 -28.22 8.41 -9.10
CA ALA A 5 -27.68 7.27 -8.35
C ALA A 5 -27.17 6.12 -9.22
N ASN A 6 -27.56 6.07 -10.51
CA ASN A 6 -27.20 4.97 -11.41
C ASN A 6 -25.84 5.21 -12.08
N GLU A 7 -25.49 6.48 -12.34
CA GLU A 7 -24.24 6.88 -13.01
C GLU A 7 -22.99 6.56 -12.16
N ASP A 8 -23.11 6.65 -10.83
CA ASP A 8 -22.07 6.26 -9.87
C ASP A 8 -21.78 4.75 -9.83
N LEU A 9 -22.79 3.92 -10.10
CA LEU A 9 -22.65 2.47 -10.19
C LEU A 9 -21.98 2.06 -11.51
N GLN A 10 -22.30 2.74 -12.61
CA GLN A 10 -21.74 2.45 -13.93
C GLN A 10 -20.26 2.86 -14.06
N THR A 11 -19.80 3.86 -13.31
CA THR A 11 -18.38 4.28 -13.27
C THR A 11 -17.55 3.65 -12.15
N ALA A 12 -18.15 2.85 -11.26
CA ALA A 12 -17.43 2.16 -10.18
C ALA A 12 -16.34 1.19 -10.68
N ILE A 13 -16.46 0.69 -11.91
CA ILE A 13 -15.47 -0.19 -12.57
C ILE A 13 -14.23 0.61 -13.01
N LEU A 14 -14.39 1.89 -13.36
CA LEU A 14 -13.29 2.79 -13.74
C LEU A 14 -12.60 3.43 -12.53
N LYS A 15 -13.28 3.46 -11.36
CA LYS A 15 -12.65 3.82 -10.08
C LYS A 15 -11.60 2.75 -9.79
N ARG A 16 -10.35 3.02 -10.17
CA ARG A 16 -9.18 2.23 -9.77
C ARG A 16 -9.26 2.10 -8.26
N LYS A 17 -9.68 0.93 -7.79
CA LYS A 17 -9.78 0.62 -6.37
C LYS A 17 -8.45 1.02 -5.77
N ASP A 18 -8.47 2.05 -4.93
CA ASP A 18 -7.24 2.58 -4.33
C ASP A 18 -6.61 1.40 -3.59
N ARG A 19 -5.48 0.94 -4.11
CA ARG A 19 -4.70 -0.14 -3.50
C ARG A 19 -3.57 0.59 -2.77
N PRO A 20 -3.80 1.10 -1.55
CA PRO A 20 -2.78 1.84 -0.81
C PRO A 20 -1.51 0.99 -0.59
N ASN A 21 -1.64 -0.34 -0.68
CA ASN A 21 -0.57 -1.31 -0.53
C ASN A 21 0.31 -1.46 -1.78
N ARG A 22 0.05 -0.71 -2.86
CA ARG A 22 0.91 -0.70 -4.06
C ARG A 22 1.99 0.35 -3.89
N LEU A 23 3.05 -0.04 -3.19
CA LEU A 23 4.24 0.78 -3.01
C LEU A 23 5.21 0.59 -4.18
N LEU A 24 5.96 1.65 -4.50
CA LEU A 24 7.11 1.56 -5.41
C LEU A 24 8.37 1.31 -4.57
N VAL A 25 9.31 0.57 -5.15
CA VAL A 25 10.60 0.31 -4.52
C VAL A 25 11.51 1.49 -4.85
N GLU A 26 11.98 2.18 -3.83
CA GLU A 26 13.03 3.19 -3.90
C GLU A 26 14.34 2.64 -3.31
N GLU A 27 15.43 3.35 -3.57
CA GLU A 27 16.75 3.01 -3.03
C GLU A 27 16.78 3.31 -1.53
N ALA A 28 17.09 2.29 -0.72
CA ALA A 28 17.20 2.44 0.72
C ALA A 28 18.52 3.15 1.07
N ILE A 29 18.44 4.16 1.95
CA ILE A 29 19.60 4.92 2.44
C ILE A 29 20.27 4.20 3.63
N ASN A 30 19.61 3.20 4.22
CA ASN A 30 20.10 2.44 5.37
C ASN A 30 20.65 1.06 4.95
N GLU A 31 21.69 0.61 5.66
CA GLU A 31 22.35 -0.70 5.46
C GLU A 31 21.58 -1.87 6.11
N ASP A 32 20.51 -1.59 6.86
CA ASP A 32 19.66 -2.58 7.48
C ASP A 32 18.67 -3.22 6.48
N ASN A 33 18.98 -4.46 6.09
CA ASN A 33 18.14 -5.27 5.20
C ASN A 33 16.79 -5.68 5.79
N SER A 34 16.53 -5.37 7.07
CA SER A 34 15.33 -5.75 7.81
C SER A 34 14.34 -4.60 8.01
N VAL A 35 14.70 -3.36 7.66
CA VAL A 35 13.89 -2.16 7.94
C VAL A 35 13.37 -1.53 6.65
N VAL A 36 12.08 -1.17 6.63
CA VAL A 36 11.46 -0.40 5.54
C VAL A 36 11.18 1.01 6.02
N SER A 37 11.67 2.01 5.30
CA SER A 37 11.30 3.41 5.53
C SER A 37 10.05 3.75 4.72
N LEU A 38 8.96 4.12 5.38
CA LEU A 38 7.74 4.61 4.76
C LEU A 38 7.44 6.06 5.21
N SER A 39 6.76 6.82 4.36
CA SER A 39 6.26 8.15 4.72
C SER A 39 5.22 8.07 5.84
N GLN A 40 5.26 9.01 6.80
CA GLN A 40 4.37 9.03 7.97
C GLN A 40 2.88 8.98 7.61
N GLY A 41 2.45 9.69 6.56
CA GLY A 41 1.07 9.65 6.10
C GLY A 41 0.61 8.29 5.57
N LYS A 42 1.53 7.48 5.04
CA LYS A 42 1.21 6.10 4.61
C LYS A 42 1.23 5.12 5.78
N MET A 43 2.11 5.32 6.77
CA MET A 43 2.08 4.51 7.99
C MET A 43 0.75 4.67 8.74
N ASP A 44 0.23 5.90 8.84
CA ASP A 44 -1.06 6.19 9.47
C ASP A 44 -2.24 5.57 8.69
N GLU A 45 -2.25 5.70 7.36
CA GLU A 45 -3.29 5.13 6.50
C GLU A 45 -3.33 3.59 6.55
N LEU A 46 -2.17 2.93 6.63
CA LEU A 46 -2.08 1.48 6.78
C LEU A 46 -2.16 1.02 8.26
N GLN A 47 -2.26 1.96 9.21
CA GLN A 47 -2.23 1.70 10.65
C GLN A 47 -1.02 0.85 11.09
N LEU A 48 0.12 1.09 10.45
CA LEU A 48 1.39 0.43 10.78
C LEU A 48 2.11 1.24 11.87
N PHE A 49 2.59 0.54 12.88
CA PHE A 49 3.41 1.10 13.94
C PHE A 49 4.88 0.69 13.76
N ARG A 50 5.79 1.46 14.37
CA ARG A 50 7.21 1.11 14.40
C ARG A 50 7.40 -0.26 15.05
N GLY A 51 8.05 -1.17 14.34
CA GLY A 51 8.28 -2.55 14.79
C GLY A 51 7.22 -3.56 14.35
N ASP A 52 6.18 -3.17 13.61
CA ASP A 52 5.27 -4.13 12.99
C ASP A 52 5.96 -4.88 11.83
N THR A 53 5.63 -6.16 11.67
CA THR A 53 6.20 -7.01 10.63
C THR A 53 5.33 -6.97 9.38
N VAL A 54 5.80 -6.29 8.36
CA VAL A 54 5.14 -6.21 7.07
C VAL A 54 5.57 -7.36 6.15
N LEU A 55 4.59 -7.96 5.48
CA LEU A 55 4.83 -8.98 4.46
C LEU A 55 4.95 -8.32 3.08
N LEU A 56 6.18 -8.18 2.58
CA LEU A 56 6.40 -7.77 1.19
C LEU A 56 6.26 -8.98 0.26
N LYS A 57 5.25 -8.90 -0.62
CA LYS A 57 5.12 -9.81 -1.77
C LYS A 57 5.85 -9.24 -2.98
N GLY A 58 7.01 -9.79 -3.28
CA GLY A 58 7.80 -9.46 -4.46
C GLY A 58 7.40 -10.24 -5.72
N LYS A 59 8.13 -9.99 -6.82
CA LYS A 59 8.03 -10.79 -8.06
C LYS A 59 8.65 -12.19 -7.85
N ARG A 60 8.24 -13.17 -8.66
CA ARG A 60 8.69 -14.59 -8.60
C ARG A 60 8.40 -15.29 -7.25
N ARG A 61 7.22 -15.07 -6.66
CA ARG A 61 6.79 -15.68 -5.38
C ARG A 61 7.77 -15.48 -4.21
N ARG A 62 8.63 -14.48 -4.28
CA ARG A 62 9.46 -14.08 -3.14
C ARG A 62 8.58 -13.35 -2.14
N ASN A 63 8.50 -13.89 -0.94
CA ASN A 63 7.92 -13.23 0.21
C ASN A 63 9.09 -12.85 1.12
N VAL A 64 9.15 -11.59 1.53
CA VAL A 64 10.14 -11.11 2.49
C VAL A 64 9.37 -10.45 3.63
N SER A 65 9.66 -10.84 4.86
CA SER A 65 9.17 -10.18 6.06
C SER A 65 10.16 -9.09 6.44
N LEU A 66 9.69 -7.85 6.51
CA LEU A 66 10.49 -6.70 6.96
C LEU A 66 9.76 -6.00 8.09
N SER A 67 10.49 -5.33 8.98
CA SER A 67 9.91 -4.47 10.02
C SER A 67 9.84 -3.01 9.54
N CYS A 68 8.77 -2.31 9.88
CA CYS A 68 8.59 -0.89 9.56
C CYS A 68 9.11 0.04 10.67
#